data_AF-A0A955KSE3-F1
#
_entry.id   AF-A0A955KSE3-F1
#
_cell.length_a   1.000
_cell.length_b   1.000
_cell.length_c   1.000
_cell.angle_alpha   90.00
_cell.angle_beta   90.00
_cell.angle_gamma   90.00
#
_symmetry.space_group_name_H-M   'P 1'
#
loop_
_entity.id
_entity.type
_entity.pdbx_description
1 polymer ?
#
loop_
_entity_poly.entity_id
_entity_poly.type
_entity_poly.pdbx_seq_one_letter_code
_entity_poly.pdbx_strand_id
1 'polypeptide(L)'
;MQRRTRMIVIGSILLTAYAGWMYQVVPWLERIPDNFYYSSDIVSIDNFFDHNAQAYEGPIYSKTRFYYGISGKKDNDVLLIRNVFDVRTPDGKPIISIEREYGVNAKTGKHVKGFGDKNREGYLFAPRRLRKGKSFTHWHINYDGPAEMEYVRDEEIYGLTVRLYKANYNNVPIDQTQDLEYIPGVGTEYGIELEPHLQLWVEPITGQIVKYADDTIAYYYDLKTHERLWPWNHFTNVVSEQSVEKNVQNAYTTRVQWRLISTVSIILLLAGLWILSAATGCIRIFQQHTSLNGFAWLFGMSAITTASFILLQWSIGKIWLSLPIQPITAACIILLAGSYLLRTKFRGILSLAMSTILVVITGIFLAEFLFGLPVFIDHFLLPHHAQTSDAPQRMSLYCALCFFLLGLVPLVAPIRALRPLRLLHILPLSVALLSLFAILTVLLDIHSAYISTFFASVQLLSAIVFLCFSIIMHGMYWESSYKTLWSKQWLVMSSILFGCISTTIIFTGLASQSFANDAKVSFDLQINNATNAIAERLHIYINALEGGIGLFESSDRVEREEFYT
;
A
#
# COMPACT_ATOMS: atom_id res chain seq x y z
N MET A 1 6.75 -47.14 5.02
CA MET A 1 5.85 -46.86 3.88
C MET A 1 4.71 -45.92 4.25
N GLN A 2 3.93 -46.23 5.31
CA GLN A 2 2.72 -45.49 5.70
C GLN A 2 2.89 -43.96 5.89
N ARG A 3 4.00 -43.50 6.49
CA ARG A 3 4.27 -42.05 6.67
C ARG A 3 4.44 -41.30 5.36
N ARG A 4 5.11 -41.91 4.36
CA ARG A 4 5.34 -41.31 3.05
C ARG A 4 4.02 -41.10 2.32
N THR A 5 3.17 -42.13 2.32
CA THR A 5 1.84 -42.07 1.72
C THR A 5 0.99 -40.96 2.36
N ARG A 6 0.99 -40.83 3.70
CA ARG A 6 0.28 -39.74 4.39
C ARG A 6 0.75 -38.35 3.96
N MET A 7 2.07 -38.13 3.86
CA MET A 7 2.60 -36.84 3.41
C MET A 7 2.22 -36.55 1.96
N ILE A 8 2.29 -37.54 1.06
CA ILE A 8 1.84 -37.36 -0.34
C ILE A 8 0.37 -36.93 -0.38
N VAL A 9 -0.50 -37.62 0.36
CA VAL A 9 -1.93 -37.30 0.41
C VAL A 9 -2.16 -35.88 0.93
N ILE A 10 -1.52 -35.47 2.03
CA ILE A 10 -1.67 -34.12 2.59
C ILE A 10 -1.17 -33.06 1.60
N GLY A 11 0.00 -33.25 1.00
CA GLY A 11 0.56 -32.33 0.01
C GLY A 11 -0.35 -32.16 -1.21
N SER A 12 -0.92 -33.27 -1.72
CA SER A 12 -1.91 -33.23 -2.80
C SER A 12 -3.19 -32.51 -2.40
N ILE A 13 -3.72 -32.74 -1.18
CA ILE A 13 -4.91 -32.01 -0.67
C ILE A 13 -4.65 -30.51 -0.64
N LEU A 14 -3.49 -30.06 -0.18
CA LEU A 14 -3.14 -28.63 -0.13
C LEU A 14 -3.04 -28.01 -1.54
N LEU A 15 -2.49 -28.73 -2.51
CA LEU A 15 -2.45 -28.26 -3.90
C LEU A 15 -3.85 -28.22 -4.54
N THR A 16 -4.70 -29.19 -4.25
CA THR A 16 -6.11 -29.17 -4.67
C THR A 16 -6.86 -28.00 -4.02
N ALA A 17 -6.61 -27.74 -2.73
CA ALA A 17 -7.17 -26.59 -2.02
C ALA A 17 -6.68 -25.27 -2.61
N TYR A 18 -5.40 -25.16 -2.97
CA TYR A 18 -4.85 -24.01 -3.71
C TYR A 18 -5.58 -23.80 -5.05
N ALA A 19 -5.78 -24.87 -5.83
CA ALA A 19 -6.52 -24.77 -7.09
C ALA A 19 -7.98 -24.33 -6.86
N GLY A 20 -8.69 -24.94 -5.91
CA GLY A 20 -10.05 -24.53 -5.52
C GLY A 20 -10.12 -23.07 -5.07
N TRP A 21 -9.13 -22.62 -4.29
CA TRP A 21 -9.00 -21.24 -3.87
C TRP A 21 -8.87 -20.28 -5.06
N MET A 22 -8.01 -20.59 -6.03
CA MET A 22 -7.76 -19.74 -7.20
C MET A 22 -8.91 -19.72 -8.20
N TYR A 23 -9.63 -20.83 -8.39
CA TYR A 23 -10.68 -20.93 -9.41
C TYR A 23 -12.10 -20.65 -8.88
N GLN A 24 -12.34 -20.78 -7.58
CA GLN A 24 -13.68 -20.58 -6.99
C GLN A 24 -13.69 -19.41 -6.01
N VAL A 25 -12.81 -19.43 -5.00
CA VAL A 25 -12.86 -18.47 -3.89
C VAL A 25 -12.39 -17.08 -4.32
N VAL A 26 -11.26 -16.99 -5.02
CA VAL A 26 -10.72 -15.71 -5.51
C VAL A 26 -11.76 -15.03 -6.41
N PRO A 27 -12.22 -15.59 -7.55
CA PRO A 27 -13.21 -14.93 -8.40
C PRO A 27 -14.52 -14.55 -7.70
N TRP A 28 -14.92 -15.29 -6.67
CA TRP A 28 -16.10 -14.97 -5.87
C TRP A 28 -15.87 -13.76 -4.96
N LEU A 29 -14.72 -13.67 -4.28
CA LEU A 29 -14.33 -12.52 -3.46
C LEU A 29 -14.01 -11.27 -4.29
N GLU A 30 -13.56 -11.48 -5.52
CA GLU A 30 -13.38 -10.41 -6.51
C GLU A 30 -14.73 -9.88 -7.04
N ARG A 31 -15.85 -10.52 -6.79
CA ARG A 31 -17.13 -10.05 -7.33
C ARG A 31 -17.63 -8.81 -6.59
N ILE A 32 -18.22 -7.85 -7.29
CA ILE A 32 -19.05 -6.80 -6.69
C ILE A 32 -20.16 -7.51 -5.89
N PRO A 33 -20.30 -7.25 -4.60
CA PRO A 33 -21.22 -8.01 -3.77
C PRO A 33 -22.66 -7.74 -4.18
N ASP A 34 -23.53 -8.74 -4.03
CA ASP A 34 -24.94 -8.65 -4.47
C ASP A 34 -25.75 -7.61 -3.65
N ASN A 35 -25.22 -7.17 -2.51
CA ASN A 35 -25.75 -6.08 -1.68
C ASN A 35 -24.91 -4.79 -1.78
N PHE A 36 -24.20 -4.59 -2.89
CA PHE A 36 -23.38 -3.40 -3.09
C PHE A 36 -24.21 -2.11 -2.95
N TYR A 37 -23.70 -1.22 -2.10
CA TYR A 37 -24.21 0.13 -1.92
C TYR A 37 -23.03 1.07 -1.78
N TYR A 38 -23.11 2.21 -2.45
CA TYR A 38 -22.10 3.26 -2.37
C TYR A 38 -22.81 4.60 -2.32
N SER A 39 -22.37 5.49 -1.45
CA SER A 39 -22.85 6.86 -1.39
C SER A 39 -21.69 7.78 -1.05
N SER A 40 -21.75 8.99 -1.59
CA SER A 40 -20.74 10.00 -1.36
C SER A 40 -21.39 11.37 -1.38
N ASP A 41 -20.99 12.21 -0.42
CA ASP A 41 -21.41 13.60 -0.37
C ASP A 41 -20.54 14.39 -1.33
N ILE A 42 -21.18 15.09 -2.26
CA ILE A 42 -20.53 15.90 -3.28
C ILE A 42 -20.82 17.36 -2.96
N VAL A 43 -19.77 18.17 -3.00
CA VAL A 43 -19.86 19.62 -2.96
C VAL A 43 -19.96 20.10 -4.40
N SER A 44 -21.09 20.70 -4.73
CA SER A 44 -21.36 21.26 -6.04
C SER A 44 -21.37 22.78 -5.95
N ILE A 45 -20.72 23.45 -6.90
CA ILE A 45 -20.76 24.90 -7.05
C ILE A 45 -21.29 25.16 -8.45
N ASP A 46 -22.43 25.81 -8.56
CA ASP A 46 -23.07 26.22 -9.81
C ASP A 46 -22.88 27.71 -10.02
N ASN A 47 -22.80 28.13 -11.29
CA ASN A 47 -22.65 29.52 -11.65
C ASN A 47 -23.45 29.77 -12.94
N PHE A 48 -24.69 30.20 -12.76
CA PHE A 48 -25.62 30.42 -13.88
C PHE A 48 -25.24 31.66 -14.67
N PHE A 49 -25.44 31.60 -15.98
CA PHE A 49 -25.13 32.70 -16.88
C PHE A 49 -26.37 33.56 -17.13
N ASP A 50 -26.30 34.86 -16.82
CA ASP A 50 -27.34 35.82 -17.15
C ASP A 50 -27.12 36.34 -18.58
N HIS A 51 -28.04 35.96 -19.47
CA HIS A 51 -28.00 36.37 -20.87
C HIS A 51 -28.12 37.89 -21.06
N ASN A 52 -28.85 38.60 -20.20
CA ASN A 52 -29.02 40.05 -20.33
C ASN A 52 -27.75 40.79 -19.87
N ALA A 53 -27.15 40.34 -18.77
CA ALA A 53 -25.92 40.92 -18.22
C ALA A 53 -24.66 40.47 -18.97
N GLN A 54 -24.75 39.41 -19.79
CA GLN A 54 -23.60 38.75 -20.45
C GLN A 54 -22.51 38.36 -19.45
N ALA A 55 -22.93 37.94 -18.26
CA ALA A 55 -22.04 37.63 -17.14
C ALA A 55 -22.64 36.50 -16.29
N TYR A 56 -21.74 35.82 -15.58
CA TYR A 56 -22.10 34.84 -14.58
C TYR A 56 -22.63 35.53 -13.31
N GLU A 57 -23.72 35.01 -12.74
CA GLU A 57 -24.41 35.59 -11.57
C GLU A 57 -23.59 35.47 -10.28
N GLY A 58 -22.64 34.54 -10.24
CA GLY A 58 -21.79 34.24 -9.09
C GLY A 58 -21.99 32.81 -8.59
N PRO A 59 -21.01 32.26 -7.85
CA PRO A 59 -21.05 30.88 -7.41
C PRO A 59 -22.12 30.65 -6.34
N ILE A 60 -22.93 29.60 -6.54
CA ILE A 60 -23.95 29.12 -5.62
C ILE A 60 -23.59 27.70 -5.20
N TYR A 61 -23.57 27.45 -3.89
CA TYR A 61 -23.38 26.10 -3.37
C TYR A 61 -24.65 25.28 -3.54
N SER A 62 -24.51 24.07 -4.05
CA SER A 62 -25.61 23.13 -4.24
C SER A 62 -25.42 21.87 -3.39
N LYS A 63 -26.55 21.31 -2.96
CA LYS A 63 -26.62 20.05 -2.20
C LYS A 63 -26.81 18.92 -3.19
N THR A 64 -25.84 18.00 -3.23
CA THR A 64 -25.87 16.88 -4.17
C THR A 64 -26.01 15.56 -3.44
N ARG A 65 -27.07 14.83 -3.77
CA ARG A 65 -27.30 13.47 -3.32
C ARG A 65 -26.84 12.50 -4.40
N PHE A 66 -25.86 11.69 -4.06
CA PHE A 66 -25.31 10.69 -4.96
C PHE A 66 -25.19 9.32 -4.30
N TYR A 67 -25.74 8.31 -4.96
CA TYR A 67 -25.52 6.92 -4.58
C TYR A 67 -25.66 5.92 -5.74
N TYR A 68 -25.12 4.73 -5.49
CA TYR A 68 -25.35 3.50 -6.24
C TYR A 68 -26.00 2.47 -5.34
N GLY A 69 -26.92 1.68 -5.89
CA GLY A 69 -27.46 0.50 -5.24
C GLY A 69 -27.82 -0.58 -6.24
N ILE A 70 -27.70 -1.85 -5.85
CA ILE A 70 -28.17 -2.97 -6.68
C ILE A 70 -29.70 -2.92 -6.77
N SER A 71 -30.24 -2.75 -7.98
CA SER A 71 -31.69 -2.84 -8.27
C SER A 71 -32.11 -4.26 -8.67
N GLY A 72 -31.18 -5.05 -9.22
CA GLY A 72 -31.47 -6.42 -9.65
C GLY A 72 -30.23 -7.20 -10.07
N LYS A 73 -30.46 -8.50 -10.35
CA LYS A 73 -29.45 -9.43 -10.84
C LYS A 73 -29.99 -10.19 -12.04
N LYS A 74 -29.13 -10.41 -13.03
CA LYS A 74 -29.44 -11.17 -14.24
C LYS A 74 -28.43 -12.31 -14.40
N ASP A 75 -28.66 -13.16 -15.40
CA ASP A 75 -27.77 -14.27 -15.73
C ASP A 75 -26.35 -13.79 -16.08
N ASN A 76 -25.37 -14.69 -16.06
CA ASN A 76 -23.98 -14.43 -16.44
C ASN A 76 -23.25 -13.36 -15.59
N ASP A 77 -23.52 -13.30 -14.28
CA ASP A 77 -22.89 -12.37 -13.35
C ASP A 77 -23.13 -10.88 -13.68
N VAL A 78 -24.27 -10.55 -14.29
CA VAL A 78 -24.66 -9.15 -14.53
C VAL A 78 -25.47 -8.61 -13.36
N LEU A 79 -25.01 -7.48 -12.81
CA LEU A 79 -25.72 -6.68 -11.81
C LEU A 79 -26.39 -5.50 -12.49
N LEU A 80 -27.64 -5.23 -12.11
CA LEU A 80 -28.31 -3.97 -12.42
C LEU A 80 -28.05 -3.01 -11.26
N ILE A 81 -27.41 -1.89 -11.56
CA ILE A 81 -26.99 -0.89 -10.59
C ILE A 81 -27.77 0.38 -10.88
N ARG A 82 -28.68 0.73 -9.97
CA ARG A 82 -29.38 2.02 -9.97
C ARG A 82 -28.45 3.09 -9.44
N ASN A 83 -28.39 4.21 -10.15
CA ASN A 83 -27.70 5.41 -9.77
C ASN A 83 -28.69 6.55 -9.65
N VAL A 84 -28.53 7.36 -8.61
CA VAL A 84 -29.26 8.61 -8.44
C VAL A 84 -28.23 9.72 -8.26
N PHE A 85 -28.39 10.79 -9.02
CA PHE A 85 -27.62 12.02 -8.95
C PHE A 85 -28.62 13.19 -8.92
N ASP A 86 -28.89 13.71 -7.73
CA ASP A 86 -29.89 14.75 -7.48
C ASP A 86 -29.20 15.97 -6.86
N VAL A 87 -29.09 17.04 -7.63
CA VAL A 87 -28.49 18.33 -7.27
C VAL A 87 -29.60 19.33 -7.02
N ARG A 88 -29.55 19.97 -5.86
CA ARG A 88 -30.54 20.96 -5.43
C ARG A 88 -29.86 22.22 -4.93
N THR A 89 -30.49 23.35 -5.14
CA THR A 89 -30.11 24.63 -4.51
C THR A 89 -30.17 24.54 -2.96
N PRO A 90 -29.61 25.51 -2.22
CA PRO A 90 -29.70 25.52 -0.76
C PRO A 90 -31.13 25.49 -0.20
N ASP A 91 -32.08 26.12 -0.91
CA ASP A 91 -33.53 26.15 -0.62
C ASP A 91 -34.28 24.91 -1.10
N GLY A 92 -33.59 23.94 -1.73
CA GLY A 92 -34.14 22.61 -2.06
C GLY A 92 -34.80 22.50 -3.42
N LYS A 93 -34.73 23.53 -4.26
CA LYS A 93 -35.22 23.47 -5.64
C LYS A 93 -34.30 22.58 -6.48
N PRO A 94 -34.85 21.68 -7.32
CA PRO A 94 -34.04 20.83 -8.17
C PRO A 94 -33.30 21.66 -9.24
N ILE A 95 -32.01 21.39 -9.39
CA ILE A 95 -31.18 21.87 -10.51
C ILE A 95 -31.03 20.75 -11.53
N ILE A 96 -30.72 19.54 -11.09
CA ILE A 96 -30.69 18.37 -11.96
C ILE A 96 -31.00 17.12 -11.13
N SER A 97 -31.85 16.23 -11.66
CA SER A 97 -32.19 14.98 -10.99
C SER A 97 -32.18 13.85 -11.99
N ILE A 98 -31.03 13.19 -12.08
CA ILE A 98 -30.79 12.07 -12.98
C ILE A 98 -30.94 10.77 -12.21
N GLU A 99 -31.70 9.85 -12.80
CA GLU A 99 -31.75 8.45 -12.39
C GLU A 99 -31.40 7.55 -13.57
N ARG A 100 -30.39 6.70 -13.40
CA ARG A 100 -29.89 5.80 -14.45
C ARG A 100 -29.79 4.38 -13.93
N GLU A 101 -29.99 3.40 -14.81
CA GLU A 101 -29.79 1.98 -14.51
C GLU A 101 -28.68 1.39 -15.39
N TYR A 102 -27.64 0.86 -14.75
CA TYR A 102 -26.48 0.29 -15.43
C TYR A 102 -26.47 -1.24 -15.36
N GLY A 103 -26.29 -1.90 -16.50
CA GLY A 103 -25.91 -3.32 -16.53
C GLY A 103 -24.40 -3.49 -16.44
N VAL A 104 -23.90 -4.09 -15.36
CA VAL A 104 -22.46 -4.22 -15.07
C VAL A 104 -22.07 -5.66 -14.78
N ASN A 105 -20.99 -6.14 -15.36
CA ASN A 105 -20.42 -7.43 -15.01
C ASN A 105 -19.79 -7.37 -13.62
N ALA A 106 -20.28 -8.19 -12.70
CA ALA A 106 -19.90 -8.16 -11.30
C ALA A 106 -18.41 -8.45 -11.05
N LYS A 107 -17.73 -9.15 -11.95
CA LYS A 107 -16.30 -9.49 -11.79
C LYS A 107 -15.39 -8.38 -12.31
N THR A 108 -15.76 -7.78 -13.45
CA THR A 108 -14.88 -6.84 -14.16
C THR A 108 -15.23 -5.37 -13.91
N GLY A 109 -16.45 -5.06 -13.49
CA GLY A 109 -16.95 -3.68 -13.41
C GLY A 109 -17.28 -3.05 -14.78
N LYS A 110 -17.18 -3.82 -15.87
CA LYS A 110 -17.45 -3.37 -17.23
C LYS A 110 -18.96 -3.38 -17.52
N HIS A 111 -19.43 -2.41 -18.31
CA HIS A 111 -20.78 -2.43 -18.85
C HIS A 111 -21.04 -3.65 -19.74
N VAL A 112 -22.27 -4.17 -19.71
CA VAL A 112 -22.73 -5.30 -20.53
C VAL A 112 -23.85 -4.83 -21.44
N LYS A 113 -23.65 -4.95 -22.75
CA LYS A 113 -24.67 -4.59 -23.76
C LYS A 113 -25.95 -5.39 -23.56
N GLY A 114 -27.10 -4.75 -23.76
CA GLY A 114 -28.42 -5.33 -23.58
C GLY A 114 -28.96 -5.28 -22.14
N PHE A 115 -28.22 -4.68 -21.20
CA PHE A 115 -28.62 -4.56 -19.80
C PHE A 115 -28.55 -3.10 -19.32
N GLY A 116 -29.42 -2.74 -18.37
CA GLY A 116 -29.64 -1.37 -17.94
C GLY A 116 -30.62 -0.61 -18.84
N ASP A 117 -30.67 0.71 -18.69
CA ASP A 117 -31.52 1.60 -19.49
C ASP A 117 -30.97 1.86 -20.91
N LYS A 118 -29.65 1.80 -21.10
CA LYS A 118 -28.96 2.06 -22.36
C LYS A 118 -27.71 1.21 -22.53
N ASN A 119 -27.40 0.89 -23.79
CA ASN A 119 -26.16 0.23 -24.16
C ASN A 119 -24.95 1.15 -23.91
N ARG A 120 -24.04 0.71 -23.04
CA ARG A 120 -22.80 1.43 -22.72
C ARG A 120 -21.58 0.55 -22.95
N GLU A 121 -20.45 1.19 -23.20
CA GLU A 121 -19.15 0.54 -23.37
C GLU A 121 -18.15 1.09 -22.37
N GLY A 122 -17.19 0.29 -21.94
CA GLY A 122 -16.23 0.70 -20.90
C GLY A 122 -16.74 0.38 -19.49
N TYR A 123 -16.36 1.19 -18.52
CA TYR A 123 -16.42 0.84 -17.10
C TYR A 123 -17.26 1.81 -16.28
N LEU A 124 -18.15 1.28 -15.43
CA LEU A 124 -18.82 2.08 -14.39
C LEU A 124 -17.85 2.33 -13.21
N PHE A 125 -17.10 1.29 -12.84
CA PHE A 125 -16.02 1.38 -11.85
C PHE A 125 -14.70 1.12 -12.53
N ALA A 126 -13.67 1.88 -12.20
CA ALA A 126 -12.36 1.76 -12.83
C ALA A 126 -11.86 0.30 -12.77
N PRO A 127 -11.17 -0.18 -13.82
CA PRO A 127 -10.71 -1.55 -13.87
C PRO A 127 -9.74 -1.85 -12.73
N ARG A 128 -9.72 -3.10 -12.28
CA ARG A 128 -8.78 -3.54 -11.25
C ARG A 128 -7.38 -3.75 -11.81
N ARG A 129 -6.38 -3.72 -10.93
CA ARG A 129 -4.97 -3.93 -11.27
C ARG A 129 -4.54 -3.03 -12.44
N LEU A 130 -4.96 -1.77 -12.40
CA LEU A 130 -4.55 -0.77 -13.37
C LEU A 130 -3.02 -0.78 -13.46
N ARG A 131 -2.50 -0.54 -14.66
CA ARG A 131 -1.06 -0.35 -14.87
C ARG A 131 -0.78 1.14 -15.08
N LYS A 132 0.37 1.59 -14.57
CA LYS A 132 0.85 2.96 -14.78
C LYS A 132 0.90 3.27 -16.29
N GLY A 133 0.38 4.42 -16.68
CA GLY A 133 0.36 4.85 -18.09
C GLY A 133 -0.68 4.15 -18.99
N LYS A 134 -1.58 3.32 -18.45
CA LYS A 134 -2.67 2.72 -19.24
C LYS A 134 -3.96 3.48 -19.04
N SER A 135 -4.56 3.92 -20.15
CA SER A 135 -5.89 4.54 -20.19
C SER A 135 -7.00 3.49 -20.10
N PHE A 136 -8.22 3.95 -19.83
CA PHE A 136 -9.43 3.13 -19.89
C PHE A 136 -10.66 3.98 -20.16
N THR A 137 -11.67 3.39 -20.81
CA THR A 137 -12.94 4.07 -21.06
C THR A 137 -13.86 3.98 -19.84
N HIS A 138 -14.30 5.12 -19.32
CA HIS A 138 -15.20 5.27 -18.19
C HIS A 138 -16.53 5.89 -18.62
N TRP A 139 -17.63 5.46 -18.03
CA TRP A 139 -18.91 6.17 -18.15
C TRP A 139 -19.21 6.87 -16.84
N HIS A 140 -19.09 8.19 -16.86
CA HIS A 140 -19.36 9.00 -15.70
C HIS A 140 -20.88 9.07 -15.43
N ILE A 141 -21.25 9.13 -14.16
CA ILE A 141 -22.66 9.13 -13.75
C ILE A 141 -23.47 10.32 -14.24
N ASN A 142 -22.81 11.47 -14.40
CA ASN A 142 -23.47 12.72 -14.77
C ASN A 142 -23.56 12.85 -16.30
N TYR A 143 -22.60 12.29 -17.02
CA TYR A 143 -22.42 12.49 -18.46
C TYR A 143 -22.82 11.23 -19.22
N ASP A 144 -23.85 11.32 -20.08
CA ASP A 144 -24.36 10.18 -20.86
C ASP A 144 -23.46 9.85 -22.07
N GLY A 145 -22.16 9.72 -21.84
CA GLY A 145 -21.16 9.40 -22.85
C GLY A 145 -19.85 8.82 -22.28
N PRO A 146 -19.07 8.11 -23.13
CA PRO A 146 -17.79 7.55 -22.74
C PRO A 146 -16.71 8.63 -22.59
N ALA A 147 -15.92 8.53 -21.52
CA ALA A 147 -14.69 9.28 -21.31
C ALA A 147 -13.48 8.34 -21.41
N GLU A 148 -12.51 8.67 -22.26
CA GLU A 148 -11.21 8.00 -22.22
C GLU A 148 -10.35 8.61 -21.11
N MET A 149 -10.14 7.85 -20.04
CA MET A 149 -9.40 8.29 -18.86
C MET A 149 -7.90 8.13 -19.10
N GLU A 150 -7.19 9.24 -19.24
CA GLU A 150 -5.74 9.28 -19.42
C GLU A 150 -4.99 9.33 -18.09
N TYR A 151 -3.97 8.50 -17.94
CA TYR A 151 -3.12 8.51 -16.74
C TYR A 151 -2.27 9.79 -16.69
N VAL A 152 -2.27 10.46 -15.55
CA VAL A 152 -1.43 11.65 -15.32
C VAL A 152 -0.26 11.34 -14.40
N ARG A 153 -0.54 10.95 -13.16
CA ARG A 153 0.48 10.73 -12.13
C ARG A 153 -0.04 9.86 -10.98
N ASP A 154 0.89 9.44 -10.13
CA ASP A 154 0.56 8.82 -8.84
C ASP A 154 0.51 9.94 -7.77
N GLU A 155 -0.43 9.83 -6.83
CA GLU A 155 -0.57 10.74 -5.69
C GLU A 155 -0.78 9.93 -4.41
N GLU A 156 -0.55 10.55 -3.26
CA GLU A 156 -0.80 9.95 -1.95
C GLU A 156 -1.94 10.72 -1.26
N ILE A 157 -3.04 10.03 -0.96
CA ILE A 157 -4.20 10.59 -0.26
C ILE A 157 -4.41 9.78 1.00
N TYR A 158 -4.24 10.38 2.18
CA TYR A 158 -4.34 9.70 3.47
C TYR A 158 -3.48 8.41 3.55
N GLY A 159 -2.23 8.49 3.06
CA GLY A 159 -1.29 7.37 2.99
C GLY A 159 -1.56 6.38 1.85
N LEU A 160 -2.70 6.50 1.16
CA LEU A 160 -3.09 5.58 0.10
C LEU A 160 -2.53 6.08 -1.24
N THR A 161 -1.68 5.27 -1.86
CA THR A 161 -1.24 5.53 -3.23
C THR A 161 -2.41 5.36 -4.19
N VAL A 162 -2.79 6.46 -4.84
CA VAL A 162 -3.83 6.52 -5.86
C VAL A 162 -3.24 7.00 -7.17
N ARG A 163 -3.97 6.80 -8.27
CA ARG A 163 -3.59 7.30 -9.58
C ARG A 163 -4.59 8.32 -10.06
N LEU A 164 -4.08 9.49 -10.43
CA LEU A 164 -4.85 10.53 -11.06
C LEU A 164 -5.03 10.22 -12.55
N TYR A 165 -6.29 10.16 -12.95
CA TYR A 165 -6.72 10.07 -14.34
C TYR A 165 -7.52 11.31 -14.72
N LYS A 166 -7.40 11.74 -15.97
CA LYS A 166 -8.17 12.86 -16.51
C LYS A 166 -8.83 12.49 -17.84
N ALA A 167 -9.99 13.05 -18.10
CA ALA A 167 -10.65 12.98 -19.39
C ALA A 167 -11.16 14.35 -19.78
N ASN A 168 -10.91 14.71 -21.05
CA ASN A 168 -11.61 15.80 -21.72
C ASN A 168 -12.60 15.14 -22.68
N TYR A 169 -13.87 15.53 -22.64
CA TYR A 169 -14.90 15.01 -23.53
C TYR A 169 -14.83 15.64 -24.93
N ASN A 170 -13.61 15.95 -25.41
CA ASN A 170 -13.40 16.60 -26.68
C ASN A 170 -14.01 15.76 -27.81
N ASN A 171 -14.96 16.33 -28.54
CA ASN A 171 -15.69 15.68 -29.63
C ASN A 171 -16.63 14.53 -29.21
N VAL A 172 -16.98 14.42 -27.92
CA VAL A 172 -18.05 13.54 -27.46
C VAL A 172 -19.24 14.43 -27.10
N PRO A 173 -20.30 14.49 -27.93
CA PRO A 173 -21.47 15.30 -27.61
C PRO A 173 -22.15 14.73 -26.37
N ILE A 174 -22.19 15.51 -25.29
CA ILE A 174 -22.88 15.18 -24.04
C ILE A 174 -24.15 16.02 -23.98
N ASP A 175 -25.24 15.46 -24.48
CA ASP A 175 -26.55 16.11 -24.50
C ASP A 175 -27.33 15.80 -23.21
N GLN A 176 -27.77 16.85 -22.51
CA GLN A 176 -28.61 16.77 -21.31
C GLN A 176 -29.99 17.41 -21.50
N THR A 177 -30.42 17.63 -22.74
CA THR A 177 -31.70 18.30 -23.06
C THR A 177 -32.89 17.64 -22.36
N GLN A 178 -32.99 16.30 -22.40
CA GLN A 178 -34.09 15.56 -21.76
C GLN A 178 -34.08 15.67 -20.23
N ASP A 179 -32.89 15.75 -19.62
CA ASP A 179 -32.73 15.84 -18.17
C ASP A 179 -33.11 17.25 -17.64
N LEU A 180 -33.27 18.23 -18.54
CA LEU A 180 -33.39 19.66 -18.24
C LEU A 180 -34.58 20.34 -18.94
N GLU A 181 -35.58 19.59 -19.43
CA GLU A 181 -36.79 20.12 -20.10
C GLU A 181 -37.64 21.05 -19.23
N TYR A 182 -37.43 21.05 -17.91
CA TYR A 182 -38.11 21.97 -17.00
C TYR A 182 -37.65 23.44 -17.17
N ILE A 183 -36.51 23.66 -17.83
CA ILE A 183 -35.96 24.98 -18.12
C ILE A 183 -36.73 25.58 -19.31
N PRO A 184 -37.22 26.84 -19.22
CA PRO A 184 -37.97 27.46 -20.32
C PRO A 184 -37.23 27.40 -21.66
N GLY A 185 -37.88 26.85 -22.68
CA GLY A 185 -37.36 26.73 -24.04
C GLY A 185 -36.48 25.49 -24.30
N VAL A 186 -36.04 24.77 -23.25
CA VAL A 186 -35.25 23.54 -23.42
C VAL A 186 -36.16 22.39 -23.86
N GLY A 187 -35.76 21.65 -24.89
CA GLY A 187 -36.54 20.58 -25.52
C GLY A 187 -37.53 21.07 -26.58
N THR A 188 -37.74 22.38 -26.73
CA THR A 188 -38.61 22.98 -27.76
C THR A 188 -37.87 23.89 -28.72
N GLU A 189 -37.06 24.82 -28.20
CA GLU A 189 -36.26 25.78 -28.97
C GLU A 189 -34.77 25.44 -28.87
N TYR A 190 -34.31 25.12 -27.66
CA TYR A 190 -32.91 24.89 -27.34
C TYR A 190 -32.68 23.48 -26.80
N GLY A 191 -31.48 22.96 -27.03
CA GLY A 191 -30.93 21.84 -26.27
C GLY A 191 -29.82 22.31 -25.34
N ILE A 192 -29.36 21.41 -24.47
CA ILE A 192 -28.23 21.66 -23.58
C ILE A 192 -27.13 20.63 -23.86
N GLU A 193 -25.95 21.13 -24.20
CA GLU A 193 -24.75 20.31 -24.37
C GLU A 193 -23.68 20.67 -23.32
N LEU A 194 -22.88 19.68 -22.92
CA LEU A 194 -21.85 19.85 -21.91
C LEU A 194 -20.44 19.68 -22.46
N GLU A 195 -19.50 20.42 -21.88
CA GLU A 195 -18.05 20.25 -22.06
C GLU A 195 -17.35 19.90 -20.73
N PRO A 196 -17.44 18.64 -20.27
CA PRO A 196 -16.85 18.24 -18.99
C PRO A 196 -15.34 18.05 -19.04
N HIS A 197 -14.67 18.52 -17.99
CA HIS A 197 -13.31 18.15 -17.60
C HIS A 197 -13.34 17.26 -16.35
N LEU A 198 -13.16 15.95 -16.53
CA LEU A 198 -13.28 14.97 -15.44
C LEU A 198 -11.92 14.55 -14.90
N GLN A 199 -11.80 14.45 -13.58
CA GLN A 199 -10.63 13.92 -12.87
C GLN A 199 -11.05 12.81 -11.90
N LEU A 200 -10.37 11.66 -11.96
CA LEU A 200 -10.61 10.52 -11.07
C LEU A 200 -9.31 10.14 -10.35
N TRP A 201 -9.39 9.91 -9.04
CA TRP A 201 -8.31 9.32 -8.25
C TRP A 201 -8.66 7.87 -7.95
N VAL A 202 -7.94 6.94 -8.55
CA VAL A 202 -8.26 5.52 -8.51
C VAL A 202 -7.19 4.75 -7.73
N GLU A 203 -7.59 3.94 -6.75
CA GLU A 203 -6.68 2.99 -6.11
C GLU A 203 -6.36 1.86 -7.10
N PRO A 204 -5.08 1.66 -7.48
CA PRO A 204 -4.73 0.89 -8.66
C PRO A 204 -4.96 -0.62 -8.53
N ILE A 205 -5.00 -1.18 -7.33
CA ILE A 205 -5.16 -2.63 -7.12
C ILE A 205 -6.64 -3.02 -7.22
N THR A 206 -7.47 -2.31 -6.46
CA THR A 206 -8.90 -2.58 -6.26
C THR A 206 -9.78 -1.95 -7.32
N GLY A 207 -9.32 -0.90 -8.01
CA GLY A 207 -10.09 -0.12 -8.98
C GLY A 207 -11.12 0.82 -8.33
N GLN A 208 -11.06 1.02 -7.00
CA GLN A 208 -11.97 1.93 -6.32
C GLN A 208 -11.64 3.39 -6.64
N ILE A 209 -12.67 4.17 -6.96
CA ILE A 209 -12.58 5.62 -7.11
C ILE A 209 -12.60 6.22 -5.70
N VAL A 210 -11.49 6.82 -5.30
CA VAL A 210 -11.29 7.40 -3.97
C VAL A 210 -11.85 8.83 -3.92
N LYS A 211 -11.57 9.58 -4.98
CA LYS A 211 -11.99 10.98 -5.18
C LYS A 211 -12.36 11.16 -6.64
N TYR A 212 -13.29 12.05 -6.90
CA TYR A 212 -13.46 12.62 -8.23
C TYR A 212 -13.66 14.13 -8.11
N ALA A 213 -13.36 14.81 -9.21
CA ALA A 213 -13.65 16.21 -9.42
C ALA A 213 -14.03 16.42 -10.88
N ASP A 214 -14.99 17.29 -11.14
CA ASP A 214 -15.24 17.79 -12.48
C ASP A 214 -15.38 19.31 -12.51
N ASP A 215 -15.16 19.85 -13.70
CA ASP A 215 -15.30 21.26 -14.05
C ASP A 215 -15.95 21.30 -15.43
N THR A 216 -17.18 21.80 -15.52
CA THR A 216 -18.04 21.60 -16.68
C THR A 216 -18.76 22.89 -17.04
N ILE A 217 -18.69 23.25 -18.31
CA ILE A 217 -19.51 24.32 -18.89
C ILE A 217 -20.65 23.66 -19.66
N ALA A 218 -21.86 24.12 -19.38
CA ALA A 218 -23.06 23.76 -20.12
C ALA A 218 -23.42 24.90 -21.08
N TYR A 219 -23.73 24.59 -22.33
CA TYR A 219 -24.14 25.54 -23.35
C TYR A 219 -25.54 25.23 -23.84
N TYR A 220 -26.30 26.28 -24.14
CA TYR A 220 -27.44 26.13 -25.02
C TYR A 220 -26.96 25.86 -26.46
N TYR A 221 -27.73 25.06 -27.19
CA TYR A 221 -27.59 24.91 -28.64
C TYR A 221 -28.97 25.00 -29.31
N ASP A 222 -29.06 25.48 -30.53
CA ASP A 222 -30.32 25.56 -31.26
C ASP A 222 -30.74 24.17 -31.78
N LEU A 223 -31.95 23.71 -31.48
CA LEU A 223 -32.39 22.35 -31.82
C LEU A 223 -32.51 22.09 -33.33
N LYS A 224 -32.66 23.13 -34.17
CA LYS A 224 -32.84 22.98 -35.62
C LYS A 224 -31.52 22.95 -36.36
N THR A 225 -30.59 23.81 -35.95
CA THR A 225 -29.30 24.03 -36.61
C THR A 225 -28.16 23.28 -35.94
N HIS A 226 -28.34 22.88 -34.67
CA HIS A 226 -27.30 22.36 -33.78
C HIS A 226 -26.13 23.32 -33.57
N GLU A 227 -26.33 24.62 -33.83
CA GLU A 227 -25.32 25.62 -33.52
C GLU A 227 -25.29 25.91 -32.02
N ARG A 228 -24.09 25.87 -31.44
CA ARG A 228 -23.85 26.29 -30.06
C ARG A 228 -24.15 27.78 -29.92
N LEU A 229 -24.90 28.11 -28.87
CA LEU A 229 -25.33 29.46 -28.54
C LEU A 229 -24.49 30.00 -27.37
N TRP A 230 -25.13 30.41 -26.28
CA TRP A 230 -24.48 30.96 -25.08
C TRP A 230 -24.34 29.90 -23.96
N PRO A 231 -23.39 30.10 -23.02
CA PRO A 231 -23.32 29.27 -21.82
C PRO A 231 -24.61 29.41 -21.00
N TRP A 232 -25.02 28.32 -20.35
CA TRP A 232 -26.14 28.27 -19.43
C TRP A 232 -25.65 28.24 -17.97
N ASN A 233 -24.69 27.37 -17.68
CA ASN A 233 -24.16 27.16 -16.34
C ASN A 233 -22.68 26.77 -16.43
N HIS A 234 -21.89 27.18 -15.45
CA HIS A 234 -20.55 26.67 -15.20
C HIS A 234 -20.55 26.06 -13.80
N PHE A 235 -20.32 24.76 -13.72
CA PHE A 235 -20.38 24.05 -12.44
C PHE A 235 -19.16 23.17 -12.19
N THR A 236 -18.86 23.00 -10.90
CA THR A 236 -17.84 22.08 -10.42
C THR A 236 -18.43 21.14 -9.40
N ASN A 237 -18.15 19.84 -9.51
CA ASN A 237 -18.50 18.85 -8.50
C ASN A 237 -17.23 18.25 -7.92
N VAL A 238 -17.11 18.23 -6.60
CA VAL A 238 -15.98 17.62 -5.91
C VAL A 238 -16.49 16.75 -4.77
N VAL A 239 -15.96 15.54 -4.65
CA VAL A 239 -16.24 14.69 -3.49
C VAL A 239 -15.78 15.39 -2.21
N SER A 240 -16.67 15.48 -1.22
CA SER A 240 -16.34 16.06 0.08
C SER A 240 -15.19 15.33 0.77
N GLU A 241 -14.43 16.05 1.60
CA GLU A 241 -13.25 15.49 2.26
C GLU A 241 -13.59 14.28 3.16
N GLN A 242 -14.72 14.34 3.87
CA GLN A 242 -15.20 13.22 4.69
C GLN A 242 -15.51 11.97 3.85
N SER A 243 -16.08 12.17 2.65
CA SER A 243 -16.31 11.06 1.72
C SER A 243 -15.00 10.53 1.13
N VAL A 244 -14.02 11.40 0.84
CA VAL A 244 -12.68 10.97 0.40
C VAL A 244 -12.03 10.10 1.47
N GLU A 245 -12.04 10.51 2.74
CA GLU A 245 -11.50 9.73 3.85
C GLU A 245 -12.19 8.36 3.96
N LYS A 246 -13.52 8.33 3.95
CA LYS A 246 -14.31 7.09 3.97
C LYS A 246 -13.97 6.18 2.78
N ASN A 247 -13.83 6.73 1.59
CA ASN A 247 -13.46 5.98 0.39
C ASN A 247 -12.04 5.44 0.47
N VAL A 248 -11.09 6.20 1.03
CA VAL A 248 -9.74 5.70 1.32
C VAL A 248 -9.80 4.51 2.28
N GLN A 249 -10.57 4.58 3.37
CA GLN A 249 -10.70 3.48 4.33
C GLN A 249 -11.32 2.22 3.69
N ASN A 250 -12.32 2.40 2.83
CA ASN A 250 -12.92 1.31 2.06
C ASN A 250 -11.89 0.69 1.11
N ALA A 251 -11.11 1.50 0.39
CA ALA A 251 -10.08 1.04 -0.52
C ALA A 251 -8.95 0.30 0.21
N TYR A 252 -8.54 0.78 1.38
CA TYR A 252 -7.60 0.06 2.27
C TYR A 252 -8.15 -1.29 2.70
N THR A 253 -9.38 -1.33 3.20
CA THR A 253 -10.02 -2.57 3.67
C THR A 253 -10.08 -3.59 2.55
N THR A 254 -10.52 -3.17 1.36
CA THR A 254 -10.56 -4.03 0.18
C THR A 254 -9.14 -4.46 -0.22
N ARG A 255 -8.15 -3.57 -0.26
CA ARG A 255 -6.74 -3.91 -0.55
C ARG A 255 -6.17 -4.94 0.43
N VAL A 256 -6.48 -4.83 1.73
CA VAL A 256 -6.07 -5.80 2.75
C VAL A 256 -6.75 -7.15 2.52
N GLN A 257 -8.05 -7.18 2.23
CA GLN A 257 -8.75 -8.42 1.87
C GLN A 257 -8.07 -9.10 0.66
N TRP A 258 -7.75 -8.33 -0.38
CA TRP A 258 -7.02 -8.81 -1.55
C TRP A 258 -5.66 -9.40 -1.25
N ARG A 259 -4.90 -8.74 -0.37
CA ARG A 259 -3.61 -9.25 0.11
C ARG A 259 -3.78 -10.54 0.89
N LEU A 260 -4.75 -10.63 1.80
CA LEU A 260 -5.04 -11.86 2.55
C LEU A 260 -5.41 -13.02 1.62
N ILE A 261 -6.24 -12.76 0.61
CA ILE A 261 -6.62 -13.74 -0.39
C ILE A 261 -5.40 -14.27 -1.15
N SER A 262 -4.51 -13.37 -1.56
CA SER A 262 -3.27 -13.71 -2.26
C SER A 262 -2.26 -14.41 -1.33
N THR A 263 -2.27 -14.08 -0.04
CA THR A 263 -1.42 -14.70 0.98
C THR A 263 -1.76 -16.17 1.16
N VAL A 264 -3.05 -16.45 1.38
CA VAL A 264 -3.54 -17.80 1.63
C VAL A 264 -3.21 -18.71 0.44
N SER A 265 -3.33 -18.22 -0.79
CA SER A 265 -2.99 -19.01 -1.98
C SER A 265 -1.50 -19.36 -2.02
N ILE A 266 -0.61 -18.41 -1.74
CA ILE A 266 0.84 -18.66 -1.69
C ILE A 266 1.19 -19.68 -0.59
N ILE A 267 0.60 -19.53 0.61
CA ILE A 267 0.83 -20.45 1.73
C ILE A 267 0.40 -21.88 1.36
N LEU A 268 -0.79 -22.05 0.79
CA LEU A 268 -1.29 -23.35 0.37
C LEU A 268 -0.38 -23.99 -0.68
N LEU A 269 0.07 -23.22 -1.67
CA LEU A 269 0.98 -23.67 -2.71
C LEU A 269 2.33 -24.11 -2.12
N LEU A 270 2.98 -23.24 -1.34
CA LEU A 270 4.29 -23.52 -0.74
C LEU A 270 4.24 -24.70 0.24
N ALA A 271 3.20 -24.77 1.07
CA ALA A 271 3.02 -25.88 2.00
C ALA A 271 2.78 -27.21 1.25
N GLY A 272 1.96 -27.20 0.19
CA GLY A 272 1.74 -28.37 -0.66
C GLY A 272 3.03 -28.87 -1.32
N LEU A 273 3.77 -27.97 -1.98
CA LEU A 273 5.06 -28.29 -2.61
C LEU A 273 6.10 -28.79 -1.60
N TRP A 274 6.19 -28.14 -0.44
CA TRP A 274 7.13 -28.52 0.62
C TRP A 274 6.85 -29.94 1.14
N ILE A 275 5.60 -30.25 1.47
CA ILE A 275 5.22 -31.58 1.96
C ILE A 275 5.48 -32.65 0.90
N LEU A 276 5.17 -32.38 -0.37
CA LEU A 276 5.44 -33.31 -1.48
C LEU A 276 6.94 -33.55 -1.66
N SER A 277 7.77 -32.49 -1.61
CA SER A 277 9.23 -32.61 -1.72
C SER A 277 9.85 -33.44 -0.59
N ALA A 278 9.30 -33.30 0.63
CA ALA A 278 9.70 -34.10 1.78
C ALA A 278 9.27 -35.56 1.62
N ALA A 279 8.11 -35.81 1.00
CA ALA A 279 7.59 -37.15 0.79
C ALA A 279 8.27 -37.90 -0.35
N THR A 280 8.64 -37.23 -1.45
CA THR A 280 9.33 -37.87 -2.57
C THR A 280 10.77 -38.24 -2.24
N GLY A 281 11.34 -37.65 -1.18
CA GLY A 281 12.74 -37.83 -0.85
C GLY A 281 13.65 -37.06 -1.79
N CYS A 282 13.14 -36.09 -2.57
CA CYS A 282 13.98 -35.16 -3.34
C CYS A 282 15.02 -34.48 -2.42
N ILE A 283 14.64 -34.18 -1.17
CA ILE A 283 15.56 -33.69 -0.14
C ILE A 283 16.66 -34.72 0.17
N ARG A 284 16.34 -36.02 0.21
CA ARG A 284 17.33 -37.09 0.41
C ARG A 284 18.24 -37.30 -0.79
N ILE A 285 17.71 -37.23 -2.01
CA ILE A 285 18.52 -37.35 -3.25
C ILE A 285 19.47 -36.16 -3.35
N PHE A 286 19.00 -34.95 -3.02
CA PHE A 286 19.85 -33.76 -2.91
C PHE A 286 20.92 -33.93 -1.81
N GLN A 287 20.55 -34.46 -0.64
CA GLN A 287 21.50 -34.79 0.44
C GLN A 287 22.50 -35.90 0.08
N GLN A 288 22.14 -36.85 -0.78
CA GLN A 288 23.01 -37.96 -1.20
C GLN A 288 24.00 -37.55 -2.29
N HIS A 289 23.63 -36.64 -3.20
CA HIS A 289 24.48 -36.24 -4.32
C HIS A 289 25.23 -34.93 -4.12
N THR A 290 24.78 -34.07 -3.20
CA THR A 290 25.54 -32.90 -2.78
C THR A 290 25.85 -33.04 -1.31
N SER A 291 27.13 -33.19 -0.97
CA SER A 291 27.52 -33.04 0.43
C SER A 291 27.04 -31.67 0.88
N LEU A 292 26.31 -31.60 2.00
CA LEU A 292 25.79 -30.34 2.54
C LEU A 292 26.90 -29.29 2.63
N ASN A 293 28.13 -29.75 2.89
CA ASN A 293 29.39 -29.00 2.88
C ASN A 293 29.73 -28.36 1.51
N GLY A 294 29.46 -29.03 0.39
CA GLY A 294 29.68 -28.48 -0.95
C GLY A 294 28.70 -27.34 -1.28
N PHE A 295 27.41 -27.53 -0.96
CA PHE A 295 26.41 -26.48 -1.14
C PHE A 295 26.67 -25.28 -0.23
N ALA A 296 26.94 -25.56 1.04
CA ALA A 296 27.42 -24.61 2.04
C ALA A 296 28.62 -23.79 1.55
N TRP A 297 29.59 -24.46 0.93
CA TRP A 297 30.80 -23.81 0.42
C TRP A 297 30.49 -22.88 -0.77
N LEU A 298 29.73 -23.36 -1.76
CA LEU A 298 29.31 -22.57 -2.92
C LEU A 298 28.47 -21.35 -2.51
N PHE A 299 27.50 -21.55 -1.62
CA PHE A 299 26.64 -20.49 -1.12
C PHE A 299 27.44 -19.45 -0.32
N GLY A 300 28.30 -19.91 0.60
CA GLY A 300 29.16 -19.03 1.39
C GLY A 300 30.11 -18.21 0.52
N MET A 301 30.76 -18.81 -0.48
CA MET A 301 31.61 -18.09 -1.43
C MET A 301 30.80 -17.08 -2.26
N SER A 302 29.63 -17.46 -2.74
CA SER A 302 28.74 -16.56 -3.49
C SER A 302 28.30 -15.36 -2.65
N ALA A 303 27.96 -15.58 -1.38
CA ALA A 303 27.59 -14.52 -0.44
C ALA A 303 28.77 -13.56 -0.18
N ILE A 304 29.99 -14.07 0.03
CA ILE A 304 31.19 -13.25 0.20
C ILE A 304 31.47 -12.42 -1.05
N THR A 305 31.44 -13.02 -2.24
CA THR A 305 31.70 -12.31 -3.51
C THR A 305 30.68 -11.20 -3.73
N THR A 306 29.39 -11.50 -3.54
CA THR A 306 28.31 -10.53 -3.70
C THR A 306 28.45 -9.37 -2.71
N ALA A 307 28.69 -9.67 -1.43
CA ALA A 307 28.84 -8.66 -0.40
C ALA A 307 30.12 -7.82 -0.57
N SER A 308 31.22 -8.44 -1.03
CA SER A 308 32.47 -7.73 -1.34
C SER A 308 32.29 -6.78 -2.53
N PHE A 309 31.54 -7.21 -3.54
CA PHE A 309 31.20 -6.36 -4.69
C PHE A 309 30.34 -5.17 -4.27
N ILE A 310 29.36 -5.37 -3.38
CA ILE A 310 28.56 -4.28 -2.79
C ILE A 310 29.47 -3.29 -2.06
N LEU A 311 30.35 -3.76 -1.17
CA LEU A 311 31.31 -2.88 -0.46
C LEU A 311 32.22 -2.12 -1.43
N LEU A 312 32.68 -2.78 -2.49
CA LEU A 312 33.52 -2.15 -3.51
C LEU A 312 32.76 -1.04 -4.26
N GLN A 313 31.52 -1.30 -4.67
CA GLN A 313 30.67 -0.29 -5.31
C GLN A 313 30.50 0.95 -4.43
N TRP A 314 30.23 0.72 -3.14
CA TRP A 314 30.13 1.79 -2.15
C TRP A 314 31.44 2.56 -2.00
N SER A 315 32.59 1.87 -1.92
CA SER A 315 33.90 2.53 -1.80
C SER A 315 34.29 3.40 -2.99
N ILE A 316 33.78 3.08 -4.19
CA ILE A 316 34.07 3.82 -5.44
C ILE A 316 33.07 4.96 -5.66
N GLY A 317 31.99 5.04 -4.87
CA GLY A 317 30.92 6.03 -5.05
C GLY A 317 30.13 5.86 -6.35
N LYS A 318 30.23 4.69 -7.00
CA LYS A 318 29.47 4.36 -8.22
C LYS A 318 28.55 3.17 -7.96
N ILE A 319 27.25 3.42 -8.01
CA ILE A 319 26.21 2.38 -7.87
C ILE A 319 25.95 1.78 -9.25
N TRP A 320 26.62 0.68 -9.59
CA TRP A 320 26.43 -0.01 -10.88
C TRP A 320 25.23 -0.97 -10.85
N LEU A 321 24.92 -1.52 -9.67
CA LEU A 321 23.70 -2.28 -9.41
C LEU A 321 22.99 -1.65 -8.22
N SER A 322 21.72 -1.30 -8.41
CA SER A 322 20.83 -0.83 -7.35
C SER A 322 20.38 -1.98 -6.44
N LEU A 323 21.33 -2.75 -5.90
CA LEU A 323 21.03 -3.68 -4.82
C LEU A 323 20.85 -2.85 -3.55
N PRO A 324 19.68 -2.89 -2.91
CA PRO A 324 19.41 -2.03 -1.76
C PRO A 324 20.21 -2.41 -0.49
N ILE A 325 21.19 -3.32 -0.56
CA ILE A 325 21.95 -3.79 0.61
C ILE A 325 22.90 -2.71 1.09
N GLN A 326 22.81 -2.38 2.38
CA GLN A 326 23.67 -1.40 3.02
C GLN A 326 25.08 -1.95 3.29
N PRO A 327 26.11 -1.09 3.37
CA PRO A 327 27.49 -1.55 3.47
C PRO A 327 27.76 -2.32 4.77
N ILE A 328 27.22 -1.88 5.91
CA ILE A 328 27.38 -2.62 7.18
C ILE A 328 26.72 -4.00 7.12
N THR A 329 25.55 -4.11 6.46
CA THR A 329 24.88 -5.39 6.21
C THR A 329 25.77 -6.29 5.35
N ALA A 330 26.38 -5.76 4.28
CA ALA A 330 27.32 -6.50 3.45
C ALA A 330 28.55 -6.97 4.22
N ALA A 331 29.16 -6.12 5.06
CA ALA A 331 30.28 -6.51 5.93
C ALA A 331 29.88 -7.65 6.89
N CYS A 332 28.69 -7.59 7.49
CA CYS A 332 28.15 -8.66 8.31
C CYS A 332 27.91 -9.95 7.54
N ILE A 333 27.49 -9.90 6.26
CA ILE A 333 27.38 -11.08 5.38
C ILE A 333 28.77 -11.73 5.20
N ILE A 334 29.82 -10.93 4.94
CA ILE A 334 31.19 -11.45 4.79
C ILE A 334 31.66 -12.11 6.08
N LEU A 335 31.44 -11.47 7.23
CA LEU A 335 31.81 -12.02 8.54
C LEU A 335 31.08 -13.34 8.83
N LEU A 336 29.77 -13.38 8.58
CA LEU A 336 28.94 -14.58 8.77
C LEU A 336 29.40 -15.72 7.84
N ALA A 337 29.46 -15.45 6.54
CA ALA A 337 29.87 -16.43 5.53
C ALA A 337 31.30 -16.92 5.75
N GLY A 338 32.23 -16.02 6.06
CA GLY A 338 33.62 -16.36 6.34
C GLY A 338 33.77 -17.19 7.62
N SER A 339 33.09 -16.82 8.70
CA SER A 339 33.08 -17.61 9.95
C SER A 339 32.61 -19.04 9.70
N TYR A 340 31.62 -19.19 8.83
CA TYR A 340 31.02 -20.46 8.47
C TYR A 340 31.95 -21.31 7.58
N LEU A 341 32.49 -20.75 6.49
CA LEU A 341 33.42 -21.45 5.60
C LEU A 341 34.67 -21.92 6.36
N LEU A 342 35.25 -21.07 7.21
CA LEU A 342 36.44 -21.42 8.00
C LEU A 342 36.18 -22.56 8.99
N ARG A 343 34.95 -22.67 9.51
CA ARG A 343 34.56 -23.77 10.39
C ARG A 343 34.61 -25.12 9.68
N THR A 344 34.20 -25.17 8.41
CA THR A 344 34.20 -26.40 7.61
C THR A 344 35.61 -26.89 7.23
N LYS A 345 36.61 -25.99 7.19
CA LYS A 345 37.99 -26.26 6.74
C LYS A 345 39.02 -26.29 7.89
N PHE A 346 38.60 -26.62 9.11
CA PHE A 346 39.46 -26.83 10.30
C PHE A 346 40.18 -25.61 10.90
N ARG A 347 39.84 -24.36 10.52
CA ARG A 347 40.39 -23.15 11.17
C ARG A 347 39.45 -22.63 12.25
N GLY A 348 39.28 -23.43 13.32
CA GLY A 348 38.34 -23.16 14.40
C GLY A 348 38.53 -21.79 15.07
N ILE A 349 39.77 -21.36 15.28
CA ILE A 349 40.08 -20.08 15.93
C ILE A 349 39.67 -18.89 15.07
N LEU A 350 39.99 -18.89 13.78
CA LEU A 350 39.65 -17.78 12.89
C LEU A 350 38.12 -17.66 12.68
N SER A 351 37.43 -18.81 12.62
CA SER A 351 35.97 -18.87 12.62
C SER A 351 35.39 -18.19 13.87
N LEU A 352 35.92 -18.50 15.06
CA LEU A 352 35.50 -17.89 16.32
C LEU A 352 35.76 -16.39 16.36
N ALA A 353 36.92 -15.93 15.85
CA ALA A 353 37.25 -14.51 15.79
C ALA A 353 36.25 -13.73 14.92
N MET A 354 35.97 -14.20 13.70
CA MET A 354 35.00 -13.56 12.81
C MET A 354 33.59 -13.54 13.41
N SER A 355 33.17 -14.64 14.04
CA SER A 355 31.88 -14.75 14.72
C SER A 355 31.78 -13.79 15.91
N THR A 356 32.87 -13.61 16.65
CA THR A 356 32.93 -12.66 17.77
C THR A 356 32.76 -11.24 17.28
N ILE A 357 33.50 -10.84 16.24
CA ILE A 357 33.37 -9.51 15.63
C ILE A 357 31.92 -9.27 15.16
N LEU A 358 31.32 -10.25 14.48
CA LEU A 358 29.93 -10.17 14.01
C LEU A 358 28.93 -9.95 15.16
N VAL A 359 29.06 -10.74 16.23
CA VAL A 359 28.18 -10.65 17.41
C VAL A 359 28.37 -9.34 18.16
N VAL A 360 29.59 -8.81 18.25
CA VAL A 360 29.87 -7.52 18.88
C VAL A 360 29.24 -6.37 18.08
N ILE A 361 29.49 -6.32 16.76
CA ILE A 361 28.93 -5.26 15.89
C ILE A 361 27.40 -5.27 15.97
N THR A 362 26.78 -6.44 15.82
CA THR A 362 25.32 -6.56 15.80
C THR A 362 24.71 -6.39 17.19
N GLY A 363 25.41 -6.80 18.25
CA GLY A 363 25.01 -6.56 19.65
C GLY A 363 25.02 -5.08 20.02
N ILE A 364 26.06 -4.33 19.62
CA ILE A 364 26.11 -2.87 19.82
C ILE A 364 24.96 -2.19 19.07
N PHE A 365 24.72 -2.59 17.81
CA PHE A 365 23.63 -2.03 17.02
C PHE A 365 22.25 -2.30 17.66
N LEU A 366 22.02 -3.53 18.15
CA LEU A 366 20.79 -3.88 18.86
C LEU A 366 20.64 -3.08 20.14
N ALA A 367 21.72 -2.89 20.91
CA ALA A 367 21.69 -2.12 22.15
C ALA A 367 21.44 -0.62 21.89
N GLU A 368 22.05 -0.05 20.86
CA GLU A 368 21.80 1.32 20.41
C GLU A 368 20.32 1.52 20.06
N PHE A 369 19.71 0.60 19.31
CA PHE A 369 18.29 0.71 18.96
C PHE A 369 17.36 0.51 20.17
N LEU A 370 17.61 -0.50 21.01
CA LEU A 370 16.72 -0.85 22.13
C LEU A 370 16.81 0.12 23.31
N PHE A 371 17.99 0.70 23.56
CA PHE A 371 18.24 1.54 24.72
C PHE A 371 18.54 3.00 24.35
N GLY A 372 18.50 3.37 23.06
CA GLY A 372 18.80 4.73 22.61
C GLY A 372 20.24 5.17 22.85
N LEU A 373 21.21 4.24 22.83
CA LEU A 373 22.62 4.57 23.09
C LEU A 373 23.22 5.32 21.89
N PRO A 374 23.87 6.48 22.08
CA PRO A 374 24.41 7.30 20.99
C PRO A 374 25.78 6.78 20.49
N VAL A 375 25.89 5.48 20.20
CA VAL A 375 27.15 4.87 19.75
C VAL A 375 27.39 5.12 18.26
N PHE A 376 26.32 5.14 17.46
CA PHE A 376 26.38 5.37 16.01
C PHE A 376 27.44 4.47 15.33
N ILE A 377 27.35 3.16 15.56
CA ILE A 377 28.38 2.21 15.07
C ILE A 377 28.55 2.24 13.55
N ASP A 378 27.49 2.60 12.83
CA ASP A 378 27.49 2.87 11.40
C ASP A 378 28.37 4.07 11.01
N HIS A 379 28.34 5.16 11.79
CA HIS A 379 29.19 6.33 11.58
C HIS A 379 30.66 6.01 11.84
N PHE A 380 30.94 5.18 12.84
CA PHE A 380 32.31 4.76 13.14
C PHE A 380 32.91 3.92 12.00
N LEU A 381 32.12 3.01 11.42
CA LEU A 381 32.57 2.12 10.36
C LEU A 381 32.59 2.81 8.98
N LEU A 382 31.73 3.82 8.75
CA LEU A 382 31.52 4.47 7.44
C LEU A 382 31.34 6.00 7.57
N PRO A 383 32.36 6.73 8.06
CA PRO A 383 32.22 8.14 8.46
C PRO A 383 31.83 9.10 7.31
N HIS A 384 32.25 8.82 6.07
CA HIS A 384 32.00 9.71 4.93
C HIS A 384 30.58 9.61 4.33
N HIS A 385 29.76 8.65 4.74
CA HIS A 385 28.43 8.43 4.16
C HIS A 385 27.27 8.84 5.05
N ALA A 386 27.54 9.16 6.32
CA ALA A 386 26.54 9.66 7.25
C ALA A 386 25.98 11.05 6.89
N GLN A 387 26.69 11.83 6.08
CA GLN A 387 26.38 13.26 5.87
C GLN A 387 25.54 13.56 4.62
N THR A 388 25.36 12.60 3.71
CA THR A 388 24.84 12.90 2.35
C THR A 388 23.49 12.27 2.01
N SER A 389 22.83 11.54 2.92
CA SER A 389 21.51 10.97 2.66
C SER A 389 20.50 11.37 3.73
N ASP A 390 19.37 11.97 3.31
CA ASP A 390 18.27 12.46 4.16
C ASP A 390 17.59 11.38 5.02
N ALA A 391 17.94 10.11 4.84
CA ALA A 391 17.62 9.04 5.79
C ALA A 391 18.91 8.24 6.06
N PRO A 392 19.36 8.11 7.32
CA PRO A 392 20.55 7.31 7.62
C PRO A 392 20.27 5.87 7.20
N GLN A 393 21.06 5.37 6.24
CA GLN A 393 20.95 4.01 5.74
C GLN A 393 21.50 3.02 6.78
N ARG A 394 20.77 2.87 7.90
CA ARG A 394 21.11 1.99 9.03
C ARG A 394 20.61 0.57 8.78
N MET A 395 21.38 -0.42 9.26
CA MET A 395 21.02 -1.84 9.15
C MET A 395 19.62 -2.05 9.72
N SER A 396 18.77 -2.82 9.05
CA SER A 396 17.46 -3.09 9.64
C SER A 396 17.62 -3.87 10.96
N LEU A 397 16.76 -3.60 11.93
CA LEU A 397 16.77 -4.30 13.23
C LEU A 397 16.63 -5.81 13.04
N TYR A 398 15.83 -6.23 12.07
CA TYR A 398 15.74 -7.60 11.59
C TYR A 398 17.10 -8.19 11.17
N CYS A 399 17.85 -7.50 10.30
CA CYS A 399 19.15 -7.99 9.86
C CYS A 399 20.12 -8.12 11.04
N ALA A 400 20.15 -7.11 11.92
CA ALA A 400 21.00 -7.12 13.11
C ALA A 400 20.71 -8.32 14.01
N LEU A 401 19.44 -8.61 14.31
CA LEU A 401 19.04 -9.77 15.10
C LEU A 401 19.41 -11.09 14.42
N CYS A 402 19.15 -11.23 13.12
CA CYS A 402 19.50 -12.44 12.38
C CYS A 402 21.01 -12.71 12.37
N PHE A 403 21.83 -11.68 12.15
CA PHE A 403 23.29 -11.82 12.25
C PHE A 403 23.75 -12.16 13.66
N PHE A 404 23.18 -11.52 14.68
CA PHE A 404 23.52 -11.80 16.07
C PHE A 404 23.25 -13.26 16.42
N LEU A 405 22.05 -13.76 16.13
CA LEU A 405 21.65 -15.14 16.41
C LEU A 405 22.48 -16.16 15.62
N LEU A 406 22.73 -15.93 14.32
CA LEU A 406 23.58 -16.84 13.52
C LEU A 406 25.05 -16.76 13.95
N GLY A 407 25.56 -15.59 14.33
CA GLY A 407 26.91 -15.39 14.84
C GLY A 407 27.16 -16.02 16.21
N LEU A 408 26.13 -16.25 17.01
CA LEU A 408 26.25 -17.02 18.25
C LEU A 408 26.50 -18.51 18.00
N VAL A 409 26.10 -19.05 16.84
CA VAL A 409 26.18 -20.50 16.56
C VAL A 409 27.63 -21.00 16.56
N PRO A 410 28.59 -20.41 15.82
CA PRO A 410 29.99 -20.82 15.88
C PRO A 410 30.63 -20.62 17.25
N LEU A 411 30.22 -19.60 18.02
CA LEU A 411 30.72 -19.31 19.37
C LEU A 411 30.30 -20.36 20.40
N VAL A 412 29.06 -20.82 20.31
CA VAL A 412 28.51 -21.85 21.21
C VAL A 412 28.96 -23.25 20.83
N ALA A 413 29.24 -23.51 19.55
CA ALA A 413 29.63 -24.83 19.04
C ALA A 413 30.79 -25.53 19.77
N PRO A 414 31.90 -24.87 20.15
CA PRO A 414 32.97 -25.51 20.93
C PRO A 414 32.62 -25.77 22.39
N ILE A 415 31.63 -25.08 22.97
CA ILE A 415 31.33 -25.14 24.41
C ILE A 415 30.50 -26.40 24.72
N ARG A 416 31.17 -27.47 25.18
CA ARG A 416 30.53 -28.76 25.49
C ARG A 416 29.37 -28.63 26.49
N ALA A 417 29.50 -27.76 27.49
CA ALA A 417 28.48 -27.53 28.52
C ALA A 417 27.15 -26.99 27.97
N LEU A 418 27.15 -26.34 26.80
CA LEU A 418 25.94 -25.78 26.18
C LEU A 418 25.27 -26.74 25.18
N ARG A 419 25.90 -27.87 24.84
CA ARG A 419 25.29 -28.90 23.98
C ARG A 419 23.94 -29.42 24.50
N PRO A 420 23.74 -29.64 25.81
CA PRO A 420 22.44 -30.06 26.35
C PRO A 420 21.32 -29.04 26.08
N LEU A 421 21.65 -27.75 26.01
CA LEU A 421 20.70 -26.66 25.78
C LEU A 421 20.26 -26.55 24.31
N ARG A 422 20.94 -27.24 23.38
CA ARG A 422 20.59 -27.30 21.95
C ARG A 422 20.49 -25.95 21.26
N LEU A 423 21.22 -24.97 21.77
CA LEU A 423 21.32 -23.64 21.18
C LEU A 423 21.75 -23.71 19.71
N LEU A 424 22.57 -24.70 19.34
CA LEU A 424 23.00 -24.95 17.96
C LEU A 424 21.86 -25.27 16.97
N HIS A 425 20.72 -25.75 17.46
CA HIS A 425 19.53 -25.99 16.64
C HIS A 425 18.51 -24.86 16.76
N ILE A 426 18.31 -24.34 17.98
CA ILE A 426 17.33 -23.30 18.26
C ILE A 426 17.69 -22.01 17.50
N LEU A 427 18.95 -21.56 17.59
CA LEU A 427 19.36 -20.27 17.02
C LEU A 427 19.18 -20.21 15.48
N PRO A 428 19.69 -21.17 14.67
CA PRO A 428 19.39 -21.15 13.24
C PRO A 428 17.89 -21.24 12.97
N LEU A 429 17.17 -22.14 13.65
CA LEU A 429 15.75 -22.35 13.38
C LEU A 429 14.92 -21.09 13.64
N SER A 430 15.21 -20.35 14.72
CA SER A 430 14.62 -19.03 14.98
C SER A 430 14.85 -18.07 13.82
N VAL A 431 16.07 -18.02 13.27
CA VAL A 431 16.41 -17.17 12.13
C VAL A 431 15.70 -17.61 10.84
N ALA A 432 15.55 -18.91 10.59
CA ALA A 432 14.78 -19.40 9.44
C ALA A 432 13.33 -18.92 9.48
N LEU A 433 12.72 -18.90 10.66
CA LEU A 433 11.33 -18.50 10.83
C LEU A 433 11.15 -17.00 10.74
N LEU A 434 12.05 -16.24 11.38
CA LEU A 434 12.11 -14.79 11.20
C LEU A 434 12.27 -14.45 9.71
N SER A 435 13.09 -15.21 8.99
CA SER A 435 13.29 -15.05 7.54
C SER A 435 12.07 -15.42 6.71
N LEU A 436 11.39 -16.52 7.04
CA LEU A 436 10.16 -16.91 6.38
C LEU A 436 9.07 -15.86 6.60
N PHE A 437 8.94 -15.37 7.83
CA PHE A 437 8.01 -14.30 8.19
C PHE A 437 8.37 -13.02 7.44
N ALA A 438 9.63 -12.59 7.44
CA ALA A 438 10.12 -11.46 6.66
C ALA A 438 9.79 -11.57 5.16
N ILE A 439 10.07 -12.73 4.55
CA ILE A 439 9.72 -13.01 3.14
C ILE A 439 8.21 -12.87 2.93
N LEU A 440 7.39 -13.44 3.81
CA LEU A 440 5.94 -13.31 3.74
C LEU A 440 5.55 -11.83 3.86
N THR A 441 6.07 -11.07 4.83
CA THR A 441 5.70 -9.66 4.99
C THR A 441 6.00 -8.81 3.76
N VAL A 442 7.12 -9.05 3.08
CA VAL A 442 7.50 -8.34 1.85
C VAL A 442 6.67 -8.82 0.66
N LEU A 443 6.50 -10.12 0.45
CA LEU A 443 5.71 -10.67 -0.66
C LEU A 443 4.23 -10.28 -0.58
N LEU A 444 3.73 -10.08 0.63
CA LEU A 444 2.34 -9.73 0.91
C LEU A 444 2.13 -8.22 1.05
N ASP A 445 3.21 -7.43 0.91
CA ASP A 445 3.21 -5.97 1.00
C ASP A 445 2.49 -5.46 2.27
N ILE A 446 2.70 -6.13 3.41
CA ILE A 446 2.07 -5.76 4.69
C ILE A 446 2.77 -4.52 5.30
N HIS A 447 3.55 -3.78 4.50
CA HIS A 447 4.34 -2.63 4.91
C HIS A 447 3.49 -1.44 5.42
N SER A 448 2.19 -1.40 5.12
CA SER A 448 1.44 -0.14 5.15
C SER A 448 0.53 0.12 6.36
N ALA A 449 0.46 -0.73 7.39
CA ALA A 449 -0.44 -0.41 8.52
C ALA A 449 -0.10 -0.99 9.91
N TYR A 450 0.54 -2.15 10.03
CA TYR A 450 0.65 -2.83 11.34
C TYR A 450 1.97 -3.54 11.62
N ILE A 451 2.92 -3.47 10.69
CA ILE A 451 4.21 -4.12 10.89
C ILE A 451 5.17 -3.10 11.47
N SER A 452 5.60 -3.37 12.70
CA SER A 452 6.59 -2.57 13.41
C SER A 452 7.79 -2.23 12.53
N THR A 453 8.42 -1.10 12.84
CA THR A 453 9.73 -0.65 12.34
C THR A 453 10.78 -1.77 12.16
N PHE A 454 10.67 -2.87 12.92
CA PHE A 454 11.49 -4.07 12.81
C PHE A 454 11.59 -4.67 11.38
N PHE A 455 10.46 -4.81 10.66
CA PHE A 455 10.45 -5.40 9.30
C PHE A 455 10.28 -4.36 8.18
N ALA A 456 10.03 -3.09 8.52
CA ALA A 456 9.72 -2.04 7.54
C ALA A 456 10.83 -1.84 6.48
N SER A 457 12.08 -2.08 6.85
CA SER A 457 13.25 -1.96 5.98
C SER A 457 13.84 -3.30 5.54
N VAL A 458 13.09 -4.40 5.71
CA VAL A 458 13.55 -5.72 5.29
C VAL A 458 13.53 -5.84 3.78
N GLN A 459 14.70 -6.15 3.23
CA GLN A 459 14.83 -6.50 1.82
C GLN A 459 14.60 -7.99 1.65
N LEU A 460 13.80 -8.34 0.64
CA LEU A 460 13.51 -9.73 0.28
C LEU A 460 14.80 -10.55 0.13
N LEU A 461 15.82 -9.98 -0.52
CA LEU A 461 17.10 -10.65 -0.73
C LEU A 461 17.81 -10.98 0.59
N SER A 462 17.88 -10.04 1.54
CA SER A 462 18.47 -10.28 2.86
C SER A 462 17.73 -11.39 3.62
N ALA A 463 16.40 -11.39 3.58
CA ALA A 463 15.61 -12.43 4.21
C ALA A 463 15.87 -13.82 3.59
N ILE A 464 15.97 -13.92 2.26
CA ILE A 464 16.35 -15.17 1.58
C ILE A 464 17.75 -15.62 2.00
N VAL A 465 18.72 -14.71 2.06
CA VAL A 465 20.10 -15.03 2.48
C VAL A 465 20.13 -15.61 3.88
N PHE A 466 19.41 -15.01 4.84
CA PHE A 466 19.32 -15.53 6.20
C PHE A 466 18.60 -16.87 6.29
N LEU A 467 17.54 -17.09 5.51
CA LEU A 467 16.86 -18.38 5.42
C LEU A 467 17.83 -19.48 4.95
N CYS A 468 18.61 -19.20 3.90
CA CYS A 468 19.61 -20.12 3.38
C CYS A 468 20.70 -20.43 4.41
N PHE A 469 21.31 -19.42 5.03
CA PHE A 469 22.32 -19.64 6.08
C PHE A 469 21.78 -20.44 7.25
N SER A 470 20.54 -20.17 7.66
CA SER A 470 19.88 -20.90 8.73
C SER A 470 19.71 -22.39 8.39
N ILE A 471 19.18 -22.71 7.21
CA ILE A 471 18.98 -24.11 6.76
C ILE A 471 20.31 -24.84 6.71
N ILE A 472 21.33 -24.19 6.14
CA ILE A 472 22.69 -24.71 6.00
C ILE A 472 23.31 -24.99 7.38
N MET A 473 23.29 -24.01 8.29
CA MET A 473 23.82 -24.15 9.66
C MET A 473 23.07 -25.25 10.42
N HIS A 474 21.74 -25.26 10.36
CA HIS A 474 20.93 -26.27 11.02
C HIS A 474 21.30 -27.68 10.54
N GLY A 475 21.41 -27.88 9.22
CA GLY A 475 21.77 -29.16 8.62
C GLY A 475 23.16 -29.66 9.04
N MET A 476 24.15 -28.77 9.17
CA MET A 476 25.49 -29.15 9.61
C MET A 476 25.52 -29.71 11.03
N TYR A 477 24.81 -29.07 11.96
CA TYR A 477 24.81 -29.51 13.36
C TYR A 477 23.82 -30.66 13.60
N TRP A 478 22.90 -30.90 12.68
CA TRP A 478 21.89 -31.96 12.74
C TRP A 478 22.50 -33.37 12.72
N GLU A 479 23.48 -33.60 11.85
CA GLU A 479 24.08 -34.93 11.64
C GLU A 479 24.84 -35.45 12.87
N SER A 480 25.37 -34.54 13.70
CA SER A 480 26.09 -34.85 14.94
C SER A 480 25.21 -35.42 16.06
N SER A 481 23.88 -35.25 16.01
CA SER A 481 22.99 -35.48 17.17
C SER A 481 21.94 -36.59 16.94
N TYR A 482 21.99 -37.30 15.81
CA TYR A 482 20.83 -37.97 15.22
C TYR A 482 20.38 -39.30 15.86
N LYS A 483 21.10 -39.90 16.83
CA LYS A 483 20.74 -41.25 17.31
C LYS A 483 19.58 -41.33 18.33
N THR A 484 19.11 -40.23 18.92
CA THR A 484 18.20 -40.33 20.10
C THR A 484 16.89 -39.52 20.06
N LEU A 485 16.55 -38.82 18.97
CA LEU A 485 15.70 -37.62 19.09
C LEU A 485 14.37 -37.55 18.30
N TRP A 486 13.85 -38.65 17.76
CA TRP A 486 12.88 -38.54 16.66
C TRP A 486 11.38 -38.38 17.01
N SER A 487 10.93 -38.38 18.28
CA SER A 487 9.47 -38.26 18.56
C SER A 487 9.06 -37.33 19.70
N LYS A 488 9.60 -37.47 20.91
CA LYS A 488 9.12 -36.68 22.07
C LYS A 488 9.49 -35.20 22.05
N GLN A 489 10.41 -34.78 21.18
CA GLN A 489 11.11 -33.51 21.35
C GLN A 489 10.87 -32.52 20.21
N TRP A 490 10.17 -32.98 19.17
CA TRP A 490 9.60 -32.10 18.16
C TRP A 490 8.54 -31.17 18.76
N LEU A 491 7.73 -31.67 19.70
CA LEU A 491 6.78 -30.85 20.47
C LEU A 491 7.48 -29.74 21.27
N VAL A 492 8.56 -30.07 22.00
CA VAL A 492 9.33 -29.08 22.77
C VAL A 492 9.95 -28.02 21.85
N MET A 493 10.50 -28.44 20.71
CA MET A 493 11.04 -27.51 19.72
C MET A 493 9.94 -26.62 19.15
N SER A 494 8.79 -27.17 18.75
CA SER A 494 7.64 -26.40 18.25
C SER A 494 7.07 -25.45 19.30
N SER A 495 7.06 -25.81 20.59
CA SER A 495 6.61 -24.93 21.67
C SER A 495 7.56 -23.76 21.93
N ILE A 496 8.88 -24.02 21.99
CA ILE A 496 9.89 -22.95 22.12
C ILE A 496 9.80 -22.00 20.93
N LEU A 497 9.61 -22.56 19.75
CA LEU A 497 9.52 -21.86 18.47
C LEU A 497 8.27 -20.99 18.37
N PHE A 498 7.12 -21.53 18.77
CA PHE A 498 5.89 -20.77 18.91
C PHE A 498 6.03 -19.67 19.96
N GLY A 499 6.70 -19.95 21.08
CA GLY A 499 7.05 -18.97 22.11
C GLY A 499 7.89 -17.83 21.55
N CYS A 500 9.00 -18.11 20.85
CA CYS A 500 9.86 -17.09 20.26
C CYS A 500 9.14 -16.25 19.20
N ILE A 501 8.35 -16.87 18.32
CA ILE A 501 7.55 -16.13 17.32
C ILE A 501 6.51 -15.25 18.02
N SER A 502 5.79 -15.79 19.00
CA SER A 502 4.76 -15.05 19.73
C SER A 502 5.35 -13.89 20.51
N THR A 503 6.45 -14.10 21.24
CA THR A 503 7.14 -13.03 21.98
C THR A 503 7.69 -11.98 21.02
N THR A 504 8.23 -12.37 19.86
CA THR A 504 8.69 -11.42 18.85
C THR A 504 7.52 -10.58 18.34
N ILE A 505 6.41 -11.21 17.94
CA ILE A 505 5.19 -10.53 17.45
C ILE A 505 4.60 -9.61 18.53
N ILE A 506 4.54 -10.05 19.79
CA ILE A 506 4.03 -9.24 20.90
C ILE A 506 4.95 -8.05 21.13
N PHE A 507 6.26 -8.27 21.21
CA PHE A 507 7.22 -7.20 21.45
C PHE A 507 7.24 -6.19 20.30
N THR A 508 7.20 -6.64 19.05
CA THR A 508 7.09 -5.73 17.90
C THR A 508 5.75 -5.02 17.87
N GLY A 509 4.65 -5.68 18.22
CA GLY A 509 3.33 -5.04 18.36
C GLY A 509 3.35 -3.91 19.40
N LEU A 510 3.89 -4.18 20.59
CA LEU A 510 4.03 -3.20 21.66
C LEU A 510 4.95 -2.04 21.27
N ALA A 511 6.11 -2.32 20.67
CA ALA A 511 7.03 -1.30 20.19
C ALA A 511 6.40 -0.44 19.08
N SER A 512 5.65 -1.05 18.16
CA SER A 512 4.92 -0.33 17.11
C SER A 512 3.81 0.54 17.67
N GLN A 513 3.11 0.07 18.70
CA GLN A 513 2.06 0.85 19.38
C GLN A 513 2.66 2.04 20.12
N SER A 514 3.80 1.86 20.80
CA SER A 514 4.53 2.96 21.43
C SER A 514 4.94 4.00 20.38
N PHE A 515 5.54 3.57 19.27
CA PHE A 515 5.97 4.48 18.21
C PHE A 515 4.80 5.21 17.54
N ALA A 516 3.69 4.52 17.29
CA ALA A 516 2.47 5.13 16.74
C ALA A 516 1.87 6.16 17.70
N ASN A 517 1.89 5.87 19.02
CA ASN A 517 1.46 6.82 20.04
C ASN A 517 2.38 8.05 20.09
N ASP A 518 3.70 7.86 20.07
CA ASP A 518 4.67 8.95 20.07
C ASP A 518 4.55 9.82 18.81
N ALA A 519 4.39 9.18 17.65
CA ALA A 519 4.17 9.87 16.37
C ALA A 519 2.85 10.64 16.37
N LYS A 520 1.77 10.05 16.89
CA LYS A 520 0.47 10.71 17.03
C LYS A 520 0.57 11.92 17.97
N VAL A 521 1.18 11.76 19.15
CA VAL A 521 1.38 12.86 20.10
C VAL A 521 2.19 13.99 19.47
N SER A 522 3.27 13.67 18.73
CA SER A 522 4.08 14.66 18.01
C SER A 522 3.28 15.37 16.92
N PHE A 523 2.47 14.63 16.14
CA PHE A 523 1.61 15.18 15.09
C PHE A 523 0.51 16.07 15.66
N ASP A 524 -0.19 15.62 16.70
CA ASP A 524 -1.23 16.39 17.42
C ASP A 524 -0.64 17.69 17.99
N LEU A 525 0.59 17.63 18.53
CA LEU A 525 1.31 18.82 19.02
C LEU A 525 1.66 19.79 17.88
N GLN A 526 2.08 19.28 16.71
CA GLN A 526 2.34 20.10 15.53
C GLN A 526 1.06 20.73 14.96
N ILE A 527 -0.04 19.99 14.89
CA ILE A 527 -1.36 20.52 14.48
C ILE A 527 -1.83 21.61 15.44
N ASN A 528 -1.74 21.37 16.74
CA ASN A 528 -2.14 22.36 17.73
C ASN A 528 -1.30 23.63 17.63
N ASN A 529 0.02 23.50 17.44
CA ASN A 529 0.90 24.64 17.22
C ASN A 529 0.55 25.41 15.94
N ALA A 530 0.27 24.71 14.84
CA ALA A 530 -0.14 25.33 13.57
C ALA A 530 -1.51 26.02 13.69
N THR A 531 -2.47 25.39 14.35
CA THR A 531 -3.82 25.92 14.60
C THR A 531 -3.76 27.17 15.46
N ASN A 532 -2.98 27.15 16.54
CA ASN A 532 -2.76 28.32 17.40
C ASN A 532 -2.09 29.46 16.63
N ALA A 533 -1.09 29.17 15.79
CA ALA A 533 -0.43 30.18 14.95
C ALA A 533 -1.39 30.81 13.92
N ILE A 534 -2.32 30.04 13.35
CA ILE A 534 -3.36 30.56 12.44
C ILE A 534 -4.35 31.44 13.22
N ALA A 535 -4.82 30.99 14.38
CA ALA A 535 -5.73 31.74 15.23
C ALA A 535 -5.12 33.08 15.70
N GLU A 536 -3.85 33.07 16.09
CA GLU A 536 -3.11 34.28 16.47
C GLU A 536 -3.01 35.27 15.30
N ARG A 537 -2.70 34.79 14.10
CA ARG A 537 -2.67 35.63 12.88
C ARG A 537 -4.05 36.19 12.54
N LEU A 538 -5.10 35.38 12.65
CA LEU A 538 -6.49 35.86 12.44
C LEU A 538 -6.86 36.95 13.44
N HIS A 539 -6.47 36.80 14.70
CA HIS A 539 -6.68 37.85 15.71
C HIS A 539 -5.96 39.15 15.38
N ILE A 540 -4.72 39.08 14.87
CA ILE A 540 -3.99 40.28 14.41
C ILE A 540 -4.75 40.96 13.26
N TYR A 541 -5.27 40.20 12.30
CA TYR A 541 -6.08 40.76 11.21
C TYR A 541 -7.38 41.38 11.69
N ILE A 542 -8.11 40.73 12.60
CA ILE A 542 -9.34 41.27 13.20
C ILE A 542 -9.03 42.59 13.91
N ASN A 543 -8.01 42.63 14.77
CA ASN A 543 -7.62 43.85 15.48
C ASN A 543 -7.18 44.97 14.52
N ALA A 544 -6.49 44.64 13.43
CA ALA A 544 -6.11 45.61 12.41
C ALA A 544 -7.33 46.18 11.67
N LEU A 545 -8.32 45.34 11.35
CA LEU A 545 -9.58 45.77 10.75
C LEU A 545 -10.40 46.64 11.69
N GLU A 546 -10.52 46.25 12.97
CA GLU A 546 -11.19 47.05 14.00
C GLU A 546 -10.51 48.41 14.22
N GLY A 547 -9.17 48.45 14.26
CA GLY A 547 -8.41 49.70 14.31
C GLY A 547 -8.63 50.56 13.07
N GLY A 548 -8.71 49.95 11.88
CA GLY A 548 -9.07 50.63 10.63
C GLY A 548 -10.46 51.25 10.67
N ILE A 549 -11.47 50.51 11.15
CA ILE A 549 -12.84 51.00 11.35
C ILE A 549 -12.83 52.21 12.29
N GLY A 550 -12.14 52.14 13.43
CA GLY A 550 -12.03 53.27 14.37
C GLY A 550 -11.36 54.51 13.76
N LEU A 551 -10.38 54.34 12.87
CA LEU A 551 -9.77 55.44 12.12
C LEU A 551 -10.76 56.08 11.14
N PHE A 552 -11.57 55.28 10.44
CA PHE A 552 -12.62 55.81 9.56
C PHE A 552 -13.70 56.56 10.35
N GLU A 553 -14.22 55.97 11.44
CA GLU A 553 -15.23 56.60 12.29
C GLU A 553 -14.73 57.90 12.94
N SER A 554 -13.46 57.96 13.34
CA SER A 554 -12.86 59.19 13.87
C SER A 554 -12.66 60.24 12.78
N SER A 555 -12.31 59.84 11.56
CA SER A 555 -12.18 60.76 10.42
C SER A 555 -13.50 61.41 10.03
N ASP A 556 -14.61 60.68 10.14
CA ASP A 556 -15.97 61.21 9.88
C ASP A 556 -16.43 62.24 10.92
N ARG A 557 -15.80 62.26 12.11
CA ARG A 557 -16.14 63.19 13.21
C ARG A 557 -15.24 64.43 13.28
N VAL A 558 -14.22 64.53 12.44
CA VAL A 558 -13.42 65.74 12.37
C VAL A 558 -14.19 66.78 11.55
N GLU A 559 -14.88 67.69 12.23
CA GLU A 559 -15.33 68.95 11.61
C GLU A 559 -14.08 69.70 11.14
N ARG A 560 -13.80 69.63 9.85
CA ARG A 560 -12.72 70.39 9.24
C ARG A 560 -13.20 71.83 9.04
N GLU A 561 -12.82 72.72 9.93
CA GLU A 561 -13.01 74.18 9.79
C GLU A 561 -12.45 74.71 8.45
N GLU A 562 -11.51 73.98 7.84
CA GLU A 562 -10.89 74.26 6.54
C GLU A 562 -11.87 74.29 5.36
N PHE A 563 -13.05 73.67 5.48
CA PHE A 563 -14.08 73.66 4.43
C PHE A 563 -15.12 74.78 4.58
N TYR A 564 -15.00 75.64 5.60
CA TYR A 564 -15.93 76.73 5.88
C TYR A 564 -15.40 78.14 5.56
N THR A 565 -14.31 78.25 4.80
CA THR A 565 -13.83 79.50 4.17
C THR A 565 -13.89 79.39 2.66
#